data_AF-B4CVC4-F1
#
_entry.id   AF-B4CVC4-F1
#
_cell.length_a   1.000
_cell.length_b   1.000
_cell.length_c   1.000
_cell.angle_alpha   90.00
_cell.angle_beta   90.00
_cell.angle_gamma   90.00
#
_symmetry.space_group_name_H-M   'P 1'
#
loop_
_entity.id
_entity.type
_entity.pdbx_description
1 polymer ?
#
loop_
_entity_poly.entity_id
_entity_poly.type
_entity_poly.pdbx_seq_one_letter_code
_entity_poly.pdbx_strand_id
1 'polypeptide(L)'
;MPELQYNEKVILNADSVRALFKQKNVLTLKADWTNEDQAISDILKKYDRAGVPAYLLYPGGNAEPIILPEILTQNVVVGELNKLKN
;
A
#
# COMPACT_ATOMS: atom_id res chain seq x y z
N MET A 1 -0.76 -16.53 -4.76
CA MET A 1 0.31 -15.54 -4.98
C MET A 1 1.16 -15.44 -3.72
N PRO A 2 2.30 -16.16 -3.64
CA PRO A 2 3.15 -16.19 -2.45
C PRO A 2 3.75 -14.81 -2.11
N GLU A 3 4.03 -13.99 -3.11
CA GLU A 3 4.50 -12.60 -2.98
C GLU A 3 3.54 -11.70 -2.17
N LEU A 4 2.23 -11.79 -2.41
CA LEU A 4 1.22 -11.01 -1.68
C LEU A 4 1.23 -11.37 -0.18
N GLN A 5 1.31 -12.67 0.12
CA GLN A 5 1.33 -13.16 1.50
C GLN A 5 2.61 -12.76 2.24
N TYR A 6 3.74 -12.74 1.54
CA TYR A 6 5.02 -12.28 2.10
C TYR A 6 4.97 -10.79 2.45
N ASN A 7 4.54 -9.94 1.52
CA ASN A 7 4.43 -8.50 1.75
C ASN A 7 3.52 -8.17 2.93
N GLU A 8 2.34 -8.81 3.01
CA GLU A 8 1.41 -8.60 4.13
C GLU A 8 2.00 -9.08 5.46
N LYS A 9 2.52 -10.31 5.52
CA LYS A 9 2.95 -10.93 6.79
C LYS A 9 4.30 -10.45 7.29
N VAL A 10 5.23 -10.12 6.40
CA VAL A 10 6.63 -9.85 6.73
C VAL A 10 6.96 -8.37 6.67
N ILE A 11 6.32 -7.61 5.78
CA ILE A 11 6.63 -6.19 5.58
C ILE A 11 5.61 -5.32 6.31
N LEU A 12 4.32 -5.42 5.96
CA LEU A 12 3.27 -4.56 6.52
C LEU A 12 2.94 -4.88 7.98
N ASN A 13 3.07 -6.15 8.38
CA ASN A 13 2.86 -6.59 9.75
C ASN A 13 4.10 -6.50 10.65
N ALA A 14 5.25 -6.08 10.13
CA ALA A 14 6.44 -5.86 10.96
C ALA A 14 6.16 -4.80 12.04
N ASP A 15 6.60 -5.04 13.27
CA ASP A 15 6.32 -4.14 14.40
C ASP A 15 6.81 -2.72 14.16
N SER A 16 7.94 -2.54 13.48
CA SER A 16 8.48 -1.23 13.10
C SER A 16 7.55 -0.47 12.16
N VAL A 17 7.01 -1.15 11.14
CA VAL A 17 6.08 -0.57 10.17
C VAL A 17 4.73 -0.26 10.83
N ARG A 18 4.22 -1.17 11.66
CA ARG A 18 2.97 -0.96 12.41
C ARG A 18 3.07 0.19 13.41
N ALA A 19 4.20 0.34 14.09
CA ALA A 19 4.46 1.47 14.97
C ALA A 19 4.45 2.79 14.19
N LEU A 20 5.08 2.80 13.01
CA LEU A 20 5.12 3.99 12.14
C LEU A 20 3.74 4.34 11.58
N PHE A 21 2.93 3.35 11.18
CA PHE A 21 1.54 3.58 10.78
C PHE A 21 0.75 4.27 11.89
N LYS A 22 0.88 3.81 13.14
CA LYS A 22 0.22 4.47 14.29
C LYS A 22 0.74 5.88 14.53
N GLN A 23 2.06 6.08 14.47
CA GLN A 23 2.68 7.39 14.69
C GLN A 23 2.26 8.41 13.61
N LYS A 24 2.06 7.94 12.38
CA LYS A 24 1.67 8.73 11.22
C LYS A 24 0.16 8.78 10.97
N ASN A 25 -0.66 8.19 11.86
CA ASN A 25 -2.11 8.05 11.69
C ASN A 25 -2.52 7.45 10.33
N VAL A 26 -1.74 6.48 9.83
CA VAL A 26 -2.00 5.80 8.57
C VAL A 26 -3.02 4.69 8.79
N LEU A 27 -4.07 4.71 7.99
CA LEU A 27 -5.11 3.69 8.00
C LEU A 27 -4.84 2.66 6.91
N THR A 28 -4.84 1.37 7.27
CA THR A 28 -4.62 0.29 6.29
C THR A 28 -5.95 -0.21 5.75
N LEU A 29 -6.13 -0.08 4.43
CA LEU A 29 -7.28 -0.60 3.71
C LEU A 29 -6.83 -1.77 2.83
N LYS A 30 -7.56 -2.88 2.90
CA LYS A 30 -7.35 -4.06 2.07
C LYS A 30 -8.58 -4.23 1.18
N ALA A 31 -8.37 -4.22 -0.12
CA ALA A 31 -9.39 -4.54 -1.10
C ALA A 31 -9.18 -5.98 -1.60
N ASP A 32 -10.23 -6.79 -1.60
CA ASP A 32 -10.19 -8.15 -2.12
C ASP A 32 -10.53 -8.15 -3.61
N TRP A 33 -9.56 -8.50 -4.45
CA TRP A 33 -9.71 -8.57 -5.91
C TRP A 33 -9.90 -10.00 -6.41
N THR A 34 -10.60 -10.85 -5.65
CA THR A 34 -10.87 -12.24 -6.08
C THR A 34 -11.88 -12.32 -7.22
N ASN A 35 -12.79 -11.34 -7.36
CA ASN A 35 -13.88 -11.35 -8.35
C ASN A 35 -13.72 -10.30 -9.47
N GLU A 36 -12.49 -9.81 -9.72
CA GLU A 36 -12.23 -8.77 -10.73
C GLU A 36 -13.16 -7.55 -10.57
N ASP A 37 -13.42 -7.13 -9.33
CA ASP A 37 -14.33 -6.01 -9.05
C ASP A 37 -14.00 -4.80 -9.94
N GLN A 38 -14.99 -4.33 -10.69
CA GLN A 38 -14.82 -3.26 -11.66
C GLN A 38 -14.28 -1.99 -11.01
N ALA A 39 -14.67 -1.70 -9.77
CA ALA A 39 -14.17 -0.53 -9.04
C ALA A 39 -12.67 -0.65 -8.73
N ILE A 40 -12.19 -1.85 -8.38
CA ILE A 40 -10.76 -2.11 -8.16
C ILE A 40 -10.02 -2.04 -9.50
N SER A 41 -10.57 -2.64 -10.55
CA SER A 41 -9.99 -2.63 -11.90
C SER A 41 -9.86 -1.21 -12.47
N ASP A 42 -10.82 -0.33 -12.21
CA ASP A 42 -10.76 1.07 -12.64
C ASP A 42 -9.69 1.86 -11.88
N ILE A 43 -9.52 1.59 -10.58
CA ILE A 43 -8.43 2.14 -9.78
C ILE A 43 -7.07 1.66 -10.30
N LEU A 44 -6.93 0.35 -10.55
CA LEU A 44 -5.69 -0.22 -11.09
C LEU A 44 -5.32 0.43 -12.43
N LYS A 45 -6.29 0.54 -13.36
CA LYS A 45 -6.09 1.22 -14.65
C LYS A 45 -5.73 2.69 -14.49
N LYS A 46 -6.39 3.41 -13.56
CA LYS A 46 -6.08 4.82 -13.27
C LYS A 46 -4.62 5.02 -12.89
N TYR A 47 -4.02 4.04 -12.23
CA TYR A 47 -2.63 4.07 -11.77
C TYR A 47 -1.68 3.24 -12.65
N ASP A 48 -2.09 2.92 -13.89
CA ASP A 48 -1.32 2.16 -14.87
C ASP A 48 -0.84 0.78 -14.35
N ARG A 49 -1.67 0.14 -13.52
CA ARG A 49 -1.43 -1.20 -12.98
C ARG A 49 -2.29 -2.23 -13.71
N ALA A 50 -1.64 -3.30 -14.16
CA ALA A 50 -2.28 -4.41 -14.86
C ALA A 50 -2.90 -5.47 -13.92
N GLY A 51 -2.61 -5.42 -12.61
CA GLY A 51 -3.12 -6.40 -11.65
C GLY A 51 -2.62 -6.21 -10.22
N VAL A 52 -2.92 -7.21 -9.38
CA VAL A 52 -2.42 -7.33 -8.01
C VAL A 52 -1.09 -8.10 -7.97
N PRO A 53 -0.19 -7.84 -7.00
CA PRO A 53 -0.34 -6.93 -5.87
C PRO A 53 -0.20 -5.44 -6.23
N ALA A 54 -1.13 -4.61 -5.75
CA ALA A 54 -1.05 -3.15 -5.86
C ALA A 54 -1.18 -2.50 -4.49
N TYR A 55 -0.32 -1.51 -4.24
CA TYR A 55 -0.28 -0.79 -2.97
C TYR A 55 -0.26 0.71 -3.26
N LEU A 56 -1.20 1.43 -2.65
CA LEU A 56 -1.36 2.87 -2.81
C LEU A 56 -1.25 3.52 -1.42
N LEU A 57 -0.39 4.52 -1.30
CA LEU A 57 -0.26 5.33 -0.09
C LEU A 57 -0.87 6.70 -0.34
N TYR A 58 -1.89 7.05 0.43
CA TYR A 58 -2.55 8.36 0.36
C TYR A 58 -1.96 9.29 1.43
N PRO A 59 -1.21 10.34 1.06
CA PRO A 59 -0.54 11.22 2.03
C PRO A 59 -1.47 12.21 2.75
N GLY A 60 -2.77 12.20 2.45
CA GLY A 60 -3.74 13.16 2.99
C GLY A 60 -3.69 14.52 2.28
N GLY A 61 -4.60 15.43 2.66
CA GLY A 61 -4.60 16.81 2.15
C GLY A 61 -4.86 16.96 0.64
N ASN A 62 -5.69 16.07 0.06
CA ASN A 62 -5.99 16.06 -1.38
C ASN A 62 -4.78 15.80 -2.30
N ALA A 63 -3.67 15.32 -1.77
CA ALA A 63 -2.51 14.94 -2.55
C ALA A 63 -2.75 13.63 -3.32
N GLU A 64 -2.14 13.53 -4.50
CA GLU A 64 -2.17 12.31 -5.31
C GLU A 64 -1.55 11.13 -4.54
N PRO A 65 -2.12 9.92 -4.65
CA PRO A 65 -1.55 8.76 -4.00
C PRO A 65 -0.22 8.37 -4.62
N ILE A 66 0.65 7.87 -3.77
CA ILE A 66 1.95 7.33 -4.12
C ILE A 66 1.75 5.84 -4.42
N ILE A 67 2.07 5.45 -5.65
CA ILE A 67 2.03 4.06 -6.09
C ILE A 67 3.30 3.37 -5.60
N LEU A 68 3.15 2.32 -4.79
CA LEU A 68 4.27 1.53 -4.31
C LEU A 68 4.54 0.35 -5.26
N PRO A 69 5.80 -0.13 -5.33
CA PRO A 69 6.18 -1.28 -6.15
C PRO A 69 5.44 -2.56 -5.70
N GLU A 70 5.30 -3.52 -6.63
CA GLU A 70 4.72 -4.84 -6.37
C GLU A 70 5.51 -5.62 -5.31
N ILE A 71 6.83 -5.50 -5.38
CA ILE A 71 7.75 -6.04 -4.36
C ILE A 71 7.91 -4.96 -3.30
N LEU A 72 7.26 -5.16 -2.15
CA LEU A 72 7.45 -4.29 -1.01
C LEU A 72 8.70 -4.69 -0.23
N THR A 73 9.45 -3.69 0.21
CA THR A 73 10.50 -3.85 1.20
C THR A 73 10.22 -2.92 2.37
N GLN A 74 10.70 -3.28 3.57
CA GLN A 74 10.53 -2.44 4.75
C GLN A 74 11.11 -1.03 4.52
N ASN A 75 12.24 -0.93 3.83
CA ASN A 75 12.88 0.35 3.51
C ASN A 75 12.00 1.25 2.63
N VAL A 76 11.32 0.67 1.63
CA VAL A 76 10.39 1.43 0.77
C VAL A 76 9.22 1.94 1.61
N VAL A 77 8.58 1.08 2.39
CA VAL A 77 7.41 1.46 3.21
C VAL A 77 7.79 2.52 4.23
N VAL A 78 8.86 2.31 5.01
CA VAL A 78 9.34 3.27 6.01
C VAL A 78 9.77 4.58 5.35
N GLY A 79 10.45 4.52 4.20
CA GLY A 79 10.87 5.69 3.44
C GLY A 79 9.70 6.57 3.02
N GLU A 80 8.65 5.98 2.44
CA GLU A 80 7.46 6.74 2.03
C GLU A 80 6.65 7.25 3.23
N LEU A 81 6.52 6.46 4.29
CA LEU A 81 5.85 6.90 5.52
C LEU A 81 6.56 8.07 6.22
N ASN A 82 7.88 8.12 6.16
CA ASN A 82 8.65 9.23 6.72
C ASN A 82 8.48 10.53 5.91
N LYS A 83 8.16 10.45 4.62
CA LYS A 83 7.84 11.61 3.79
C LYS A 83 6.46 12.19 4.09
N LEU A 84 5.58 11.43 4.75
CA LEU A 84 4.28 11.94 5.19
C LEU A 84 4.49 13.05 6.21
N LYS A 85 3.96 14.23 5.89
CA LYS A 85 3.87 15.36 6.83
C LYS A 85 2.77 15.05 7.84
N ASN A 86 3.08 15.18 9.12
CA ASN A 86 2.10 15.09 10.20
C ASN A 86 1.27 16.37 10.28
#